data_AF-A0A4V4N976-F1
#
_entry.id   AF-A0A4V4N976-F1
#
_cell.length_a   1.000
_cell.length_b   1.000
_cell.length_c   1.000
_cell.angle_alpha   90.00
_cell.angle_beta   90.00
_cell.angle_gamma   90.00
#
_symmetry.space_group_name_H-M   'P 1'
#
loop_
_entity.id
_entity.type
_entity.pdbx_description
1 polymer ?
#
loop_
_entity_poly.entity_id
_entity_poly.type
_entity_poly.pdbx_seq_one_letter_code
_entity_poly.pdbx_strand_id
1 'polypeptide(L)'
;MVDSYDVAWQVLVEALASCYGDAGVAQRAPHGLVVAGARADGSRFEVEIVMTPDEWDDLAAVAWGDVDAAAAYVVGLVRGQPADLRYLVYRLYELTPRGEPTIPPEPEDR
;
A
#
# COMPACT_ATOMS: atom_id res chain seq x y z
N MET A 1 9.37 -16.38 -18.02
CA MET A 1 9.25 -16.65 -16.58
C MET A 1 8.69 -15.36 -16.04
N VAL A 2 7.39 -15.32 -15.76
CA VAL A 2 6.80 -14.15 -15.09
C VAL A 2 7.32 -14.24 -13.66
N ASP A 3 7.92 -13.17 -13.14
CA ASP A 3 8.44 -13.20 -11.78
C ASP A 3 7.26 -13.35 -10.80
N SER A 4 7.41 -14.16 -9.76
CA SER A 4 6.32 -14.39 -8.79
C SER A 4 5.88 -13.08 -8.13
N TYR A 5 6.84 -12.16 -7.95
CA TYR A 5 6.62 -10.81 -7.44
C TYR A 5 5.67 -9.98 -8.29
N ASP A 6 5.72 -10.14 -9.62
CA ASP A 6 4.78 -9.46 -10.50
C ASP A 6 3.35 -9.93 -10.23
N VAL A 7 3.13 -11.23 -9.99
CA VAL A 7 1.79 -11.77 -9.74
C VAL A 7 1.22 -11.26 -8.41
N ALA A 8 1.98 -11.35 -7.32
CA ALA A 8 1.52 -10.86 -6.02
C ALA A 8 1.24 -9.36 -6.04
N TRP A 9 2.12 -8.57 -6.68
CA TRP A 9 1.93 -7.13 -6.82
C TRP A 9 0.68 -6.77 -7.64
N GLN A 10 0.40 -7.50 -8.73
CA GLN A 10 -0.81 -7.30 -9.51
C GLN A 10 -2.07 -7.58 -8.69
N VAL A 11 -2.08 -8.59 -7.81
CA VAL A 11 -3.24 -8.84 -6.93
C VAL A 11 -3.55 -7.61 -6.05
N LEU A 12 -2.52 -6.97 -5.49
CA LEU A 12 -2.71 -5.74 -4.71
C LEU A 12 -3.28 -4.59 -5.57
N VAL A 13 -2.71 -4.39 -6.76
CA VAL A 13 -3.15 -3.35 -7.70
C VAL A 13 -4.62 -3.58 -8.11
N GLU A 14 -4.98 -4.80 -8.48
CA GLU A 14 -6.33 -5.19 -8.87
C GLU A 14 -7.33 -5.02 -7.72
N ALA A 15 -6.96 -5.39 -6.48
CA ALA A 15 -7.81 -5.21 -5.31
C ALA A 15 -8.11 -3.72 -5.04
N LEU A 16 -7.09 -2.86 -5.15
CA LEU A 16 -7.26 -1.41 -5.02
C LEU A 16 -8.08 -0.83 -6.17
N ALA A 17 -7.80 -1.23 -7.41
CA ALA A 17 -8.52 -0.76 -8.60
C ALA A 17 -9.99 -1.19 -8.58
N SER A 18 -10.31 -2.39 -8.07
CA SER A 18 -11.68 -2.84 -7.85
C SER A 18 -12.46 -1.91 -6.92
N CYS A 19 -11.79 -1.31 -5.93
CA CYS A 19 -12.41 -0.42 -4.95
C CYS A 19 -12.45 1.06 -5.39
N TYR A 20 -11.42 1.54 -6.07
CA TYR A 20 -11.21 2.97 -6.34
C TYR A 20 -11.22 3.33 -7.84
N GLY A 21 -11.37 2.32 -8.71
CA GLY A 21 -11.29 2.42 -10.16
C GLY A 21 -9.85 2.45 -10.66
N ASP A 22 -9.63 2.02 -11.90
CA ASP A 22 -8.29 1.97 -12.52
C ASP A 22 -7.62 3.34 -12.54
N ALA A 23 -8.39 4.40 -12.80
CA ALA A 23 -7.89 5.79 -12.78
C ALA A 23 -7.55 6.30 -11.38
N GLY A 24 -8.04 5.62 -10.34
CA GLY A 24 -7.78 5.92 -8.93
C GLY A 24 -6.51 5.23 -8.40
N VAL A 25 -5.86 4.37 -9.17
CA VAL A 25 -4.64 3.66 -8.74
C VAL A 25 -3.51 3.92 -9.73
N ALA A 26 -2.39 4.45 -9.23
CA ALA A 26 -1.21 4.74 -10.05
C ALA A 26 0.06 4.21 -9.40
N GLN A 27 1.00 3.74 -10.22
CA GLN A 27 2.33 3.37 -9.78
C GLN A 27 3.13 4.63 -9.40
N ARG A 28 3.84 4.58 -8.28
CA ARG A 28 4.72 5.66 -7.81
C ARG A 28 6.18 5.29 -8.07
N ALA A 29 6.93 6.19 -8.71
CA ALA A 29 8.38 6.03 -8.86
C ALA A 29 9.12 6.62 -7.64
N PRO A 30 10.21 6.00 -7.13
CA PRO A 30 10.81 4.75 -7.58
C PRO A 30 10.04 3.47 -7.15
N HIS A 31 9.31 3.53 -6.04
CA HIS A 31 8.47 2.43 -5.54
C HIS A 31 7.20 2.97 -4.87
N GLY A 32 6.13 2.15 -4.90
CA GLY A 32 4.86 2.40 -4.21
C GLY A 32 3.65 2.53 -5.14
N LEU A 33 2.49 2.78 -4.51
CA LEU A 33 1.22 3.06 -5.20
C LEU A 33 0.63 4.37 -4.69
N VAL A 34 -0.05 5.09 -5.56
CA VAL A 34 -0.91 6.22 -5.21
C VAL A 34 -2.35 5.78 -5.41
N VAL A 35 -3.17 5.93 -4.38
CA VAL A 35 -4.60 5.62 -4.40
C VAL A 35 -5.39 6.88 -4.15
N ALA A 36 -6.20 7.31 -5.11
CA ALA A 36 -7.01 8.50 -5.04
C ALA A 36 -8.49 8.16 -5.23
N GLY A 37 -9.36 8.88 -4.51
CA GLY A 37 -10.79 8.64 -4.59
C GLY A 37 -11.63 9.66 -3.83
N ALA A 38 -12.89 9.33 -3.66
CA ALA A 38 -13.83 10.09 -2.84
C ALA A 38 -14.25 9.25 -1.63
N ARG A 39 -14.31 9.87 -0.46
CA ARG A 39 -14.86 9.29 0.77
C ARG A 39 -16.39 9.33 0.72
N ALA A 40 -17.01 8.59 1.65
CA ALA A 40 -18.48 8.55 1.77
C ALA A 40 -19.11 9.92 2.07
N ASP A 41 -18.36 10.83 2.70
CA ASP A 41 -18.77 12.21 2.96
C ASP A 41 -18.59 13.15 1.75
N GLY A 42 -18.09 12.63 0.62
CA GLY A 42 -17.84 13.38 -0.62
C GLY A 42 -16.48 14.09 -0.66
N SER A 43 -15.70 14.09 0.42
CA SER A 43 -14.34 14.63 0.41
C SER A 43 -13.42 13.79 -0.47
N ARG A 44 -12.51 14.44 -1.19
CA ARG A 44 -11.46 13.74 -1.96
C ARG A 44 -10.33 13.35 -1.03
N PHE A 45 -9.73 12.20 -1.30
CA PHE A 45 -8.54 11.74 -0.60
C PHE A 45 -7.49 11.25 -1.60
N GLU A 46 -6.24 11.24 -1.15
CA GLU A 46 -5.12 10.61 -1.83
C GLU A 46 -4.26 9.94 -0.75
N VAL A 47 -3.93 8.66 -0.95
CA VAL A 47 -3.06 7.87 -0.07
C VAL A 47 -1.91 7.33 -0.88
N GLU A 48 -0.69 7.55 -0.40
CA GLU A 48 0.53 6.98 -0.96
C GLU A 48 0.94 5.77 -0.13
N ILE A 49 0.95 4.59 -0.76
CA ILE A 49 1.49 3.36 -0.21
C ILE A 49 2.98 3.34 -0.55
N VAL A 50 3.82 3.48 0.47
CA VAL A 50 5.29 3.48 0.37
C VAL A 50 5.76 2.07 0.68
N MET A 51 5.92 1.28 -0.38
CA MET A 51 6.29 -0.13 -0.32
C MET A 51 6.86 -0.57 -1.68
N THR A 52 7.85 -1.46 -1.68
CA THR A 52 8.35 -2.13 -2.89
C THR A 52 7.57 -3.44 -3.18
N PRO A 53 7.64 -3.99 -4.40
CA PRO A 53 7.07 -5.31 -4.68
C PRO A 53 7.64 -6.44 -3.81
N ASP A 54 8.92 -6.37 -3.43
CA ASP A 54 9.55 -7.36 -2.54
C ASP A 54 9.01 -7.24 -1.11
N GLU A 55 8.85 -6.01 -0.61
CA GLU A 55 8.25 -5.75 0.69
C GLU A 55 6.78 -6.18 0.76
N TRP A 56 6.07 -6.10 -0.37
CA TRP A 56 4.71 -6.64 -0.49
C TRP A 56 4.67 -8.15 -0.40
N ASP A 57 5.58 -8.84 -1.09
CA ASP A 57 5.68 -10.30 -1.03
C ASP A 57 5.98 -10.76 0.40
N ASP A 58 6.92 -10.10 1.07
CA ASP A 58 7.22 -10.29 2.49
C ASP A 58 5.98 -10.10 3.39
N LEU A 59 5.23 -9.00 3.21
CA LEU A 59 4.01 -8.75 3.97
C LEU A 59 2.97 -9.85 3.75
N ALA A 60 2.71 -10.18 2.48
CA ALA A 60 1.69 -11.15 2.10
C ALA A 60 2.04 -12.57 2.57
N ALA A 61 3.31 -12.98 2.42
CA ALA A 61 3.77 -14.32 2.79
C ALA A 61 3.99 -14.48 4.30
N VAL A 62 4.60 -13.50 4.97
CA VAL A 62 5.02 -13.62 6.37
C VAL A 62 3.92 -13.24 7.35
N ALA A 63 3.25 -12.09 7.13
CA ALA A 63 2.25 -11.61 8.08
C ALA A 63 0.88 -12.28 7.88
N TRP A 64 0.53 -12.59 6.64
CA TRP A 64 -0.80 -13.11 6.30
C TRP A 64 -0.78 -14.58 5.86
N GLY A 65 0.24 -15.00 5.12
CA GLY A 65 0.30 -16.32 4.48
C GLY A 65 -0.72 -16.51 3.35
N ASP A 66 -1.39 -15.43 2.94
CA ASP A 66 -2.46 -15.38 1.94
C ASP A 66 -2.50 -13.98 1.30
N VAL A 67 -2.27 -13.91 -0.02
CA VAL A 67 -2.15 -12.65 -0.75
C VAL A 67 -3.48 -11.90 -0.89
N ASP A 68 -4.60 -12.63 -0.99
CA ASP A 68 -5.93 -12.02 -1.11
C ASP A 68 -6.34 -11.40 0.23
N ALA A 69 -6.06 -12.10 1.35
CA ALA A 69 -6.28 -11.58 2.69
C ALA A 69 -5.41 -10.34 2.98
N ALA A 70 -4.14 -10.38 2.57
CA ALA A 70 -3.25 -9.22 2.67
C ALA A 70 -3.78 -8.04 1.86
N ALA A 71 -4.26 -8.28 0.63
CA ALA A 71 -4.76 -7.20 -0.24
C ALA A 71 -6.04 -6.57 0.35
N ALA A 72 -6.95 -7.40 0.87
CA ALA A 72 -8.14 -6.93 1.59
C ALA A 72 -7.79 -6.08 2.82
N TYR A 73 -6.72 -6.44 3.54
CA TYR A 73 -6.19 -5.64 4.65
C TYR A 73 -5.72 -4.26 4.18
N VAL A 74 -4.91 -4.17 3.11
CA VAL A 74 -4.44 -2.88 2.57
C VAL A 74 -5.59 -2.02 2.10
N VAL A 75 -6.59 -2.60 1.42
CA VAL A 75 -7.83 -1.88 1.04
C VAL A 75 -8.52 -1.30 2.27
N GLY A 76 -8.58 -2.08 3.37
CA GLY A 76 -9.11 -1.64 4.65
C GLY A 76 -8.35 -0.46 5.25
N LEU A 77 -7.01 -0.49 5.19
CA LEU A 77 -6.16 0.62 5.64
C LEU A 77 -6.41 1.90 4.83
N VAL A 78 -6.43 1.81 3.49
CA VAL A 78 -6.69 2.98 2.64
C VAL A 78 -8.07 3.57 2.95
N ARG A 79 -9.08 2.72 3.14
CA ARG A 79 -10.45 3.16 3.48
C ARG A 79 -10.52 3.82 4.85
N GLY A 80 -9.80 3.28 5.83
CA GLY A 80 -9.75 3.76 7.22
C GLY A 80 -8.79 4.92 7.45
N GLN A 81 -8.05 5.35 6.42
CA GLN A 81 -7.00 6.34 6.56
C GLN A 81 -7.56 7.68 7.08
N PRO A 82 -7.01 8.25 8.16
CA PRO A 82 -7.36 9.58 8.65
C PRO A 82 -7.21 10.68 7.59
N ALA A 83 -7.97 11.76 7.69
CA ALA A 83 -7.96 12.88 6.73
C ALA A 83 -6.63 13.65 6.67
N ASP A 84 -5.91 13.63 7.78
CA ASP A 84 -4.65 14.31 8.01
C ASP A 84 -3.42 13.46 7.67
N LEU A 85 -3.60 12.16 7.36
CA LEU A 85 -2.53 11.24 7.04
C LEU A 85 -2.59 10.80 5.58
N ARG A 86 -1.49 11.02 4.86
CA ARG A 86 -1.39 10.74 3.42
C ARG A 86 -0.62 9.46 3.11
N TYR A 87 0.18 8.95 4.04
CA TYR A 87 1.10 7.85 3.74
C TYR A 87 0.72 6.57 4.48
N LEU A 88 0.84 5.43 3.81
CA LEU A 88 0.91 4.10 4.41
C LEU A 88 2.34 3.61 4.18
N VAL A 89 3.14 3.54 5.24
CA VAL A 89 4.56 3.22 5.15
C VAL A 89 4.79 1.79 5.64
N TYR A 90 5.40 0.97 4.80
CA TYR A 90 5.78 -0.39 5.16
C TYR A 90 6.96 -0.40 6.13
N ARG A 91 6.89 -1.20 7.19
CA ARG A 91 8.00 -1.50 8.10
C ARG A 91 7.73 -2.79 8.87
N LEU A 92 8.70 -3.71 8.90
CA LEU A 92 8.64 -4.95 9.70
C LEU A 92 7.33 -5.74 9.50
N TYR A 93 6.95 -5.97 8.25
CA TYR A 93 5.73 -6.72 7.88
C TYR A 93 4.40 -6.02 8.24
N GLU A 94 4.42 -4.70 8.51
CA GLU A 94 3.24 -3.89 8.83
C GLU A 94 3.18 -2.62 7.96
N LEU A 95 1.97 -2.18 7.60
CA LEU A 95 1.71 -0.88 6.97
C LEU A 95 1.10 0.09 7.98
N THR A 96 1.80 1.18 8.28
CA THR A 96 1.34 2.16 9.27
C THR A 96 0.96 3.50 8.62
N PRO A 97 -0.19 4.10 8.99
CA PRO A 97 -0.52 5.48 8.64
C PRO A 97 0.51 6.50 9.14
N ARG A 98 0.97 7.40 8.27
CA ARG A 98 1.96 8.45 8.56
C ARG A 98 1.62 9.77 7.86
N GLY A 99 2.11 10.86 8.45
CA GLY A 99 2.05 12.21 7.87
C GLY A 99 3.21 12.51 6.91
N GLU A 100 4.27 11.71 6.96
CA GLU A 100 5.46 11.85 6.12
C GLU A 100 5.77 10.50 5.43
N PRO A 101 6.37 10.52 4.21
CA PRO A 101 6.69 9.31 3.46
C PRO A 101 7.90 8.55 4.03
N THR A 102 8.62 9.11 5.00
CA THR A 102 9.90 8.60 5.47
C THR A 102 9.75 7.50 6.52
N ILE A 103 10.34 6.35 6.20
CA ILE A 103 10.85 5.40 7.18
C ILE A 103 11.86 6.20 8.03
N PRO A 104 11.82 6.13 9.38
CA PRO A 104 12.90 6.71 10.21
C PRO A 104 14.24 6.21 9.66
N PRO A 105 15.30 7.05 9.59
CA PRO A 105 16.60 6.57 9.13
C PRO A 105 16.96 5.29 9.89
N GLU A 106 17.41 4.26 9.17
CA GLU A 106 18.01 3.10 9.82
C GLU A 106 19.00 3.61 10.86
N PRO A 107 19.00 3.06 12.09
CA PRO A 107 20.01 3.46 13.05
C PRO A 107 21.36 3.28 12.37
N GLU A 108 22.15 4.36 12.28
CA GLU A 108 23.52 4.26 11.78
C GLU A 108 24.18 3.14 12.57
N ASP A 109 24.57 2.05 11.89
CA ASP A 109 25.37 0.99 12.49
C ASP A 109 26.57 1.66 13.17
N ARG A 110 26.54 1.70 14.51
CA ARG A 110 27.58 2.28 15.36
C ARG A 110 28.55 1.20 15.83
#